data_AF-A0AAD6Z927-F1
#
_entry.id   AF-A0AAD6Z927-F1
#
_cell.length_a   1.000
_cell.length_b   1.000
_cell.length_c   1.000
_cell.angle_alpha   90.00
_cell.angle_beta   90.00
_cell.angle_gamma   90.00
#
_symmetry.space_group_name_H-M   'P 1'
#
loop_
_entity.id
_entity.type
_entity.pdbx_description
1 polymer ?
#
loop_
_entity_poly.entity_id
_entity_poly.type
_entity_poly.pdbx_seq_one_letter_code
_entity_poly.pdbx_strand_id
1 'polypeptide(L)'
;APVGIKWDQNNYSCAYDALFVGLYHIWHDHGPLWSNRFASITEYTNQLGKGFESYSMKTRSLETVRNQVRNSLAAANPTGFPTGTEFTYLYMLTDAM
;
A
#
# COMPACT_ATOMS: atom_id res chain seq x y z
N ALA A 1 1.90 -8.09 -18.95
CA ALA A 1 2.96 -7.32 -18.27
C ALA A 1 2.64 -7.32 -16.78
N PRO A 2 3.64 -7.37 -15.87
CA PRO A 2 3.38 -7.29 -14.44
C PRO A 2 2.67 -5.97 -14.11
N VAL A 3 1.72 -6.03 -13.19
CA VAL A 3 1.03 -4.83 -12.69
C VAL A 3 2.03 -4.01 -11.89
N GLY A 4 2.01 -2.70 -12.08
CA GLY A 4 2.88 -1.77 -11.39
C GLY A 4 2.16 -0.46 -11.09
N ILE A 5 2.73 0.31 -10.17
CA ILE A 5 2.23 1.62 -9.77
C ILE A 5 3.11 2.69 -10.42
N LYS A 6 2.48 3.76 -10.93
CA LYS A 6 3.25 4.93 -11.38
C LYS A 6 3.86 5.64 -10.17
N TRP A 7 5.19 5.78 -10.18
CA TRP A 7 5.92 6.51 -9.14
C TRP A 7 5.42 7.96 -9.02
N ASP A 8 5.19 8.39 -7.78
CA ASP A 8 4.82 9.75 -7.43
C ASP A 8 6.10 10.53 -7.09
N GLN A 9 6.53 11.37 -8.04
CA GLN A 9 7.73 12.19 -7.90
C GLN A 9 7.53 13.44 -7.03
N ASN A 10 6.28 13.83 -6.75
CA ASN A 10 5.97 14.98 -5.91
C ASN A 10 5.86 14.56 -4.43
N ASN A 11 5.44 13.32 -4.19
CA ASN A 11 5.41 12.70 -2.89
C ASN A 11 6.02 11.29 -2.99
N TYR A 12 7.32 11.18 -2.71
CA TYR A 12 8.14 10.02 -3.07
C TYR A 12 7.53 8.70 -2.61
N SER A 13 7.07 7.92 -3.59
CA SER A 13 6.33 6.68 -3.33
C SER A 13 7.15 5.40 -3.49
N CYS A 14 8.44 5.46 -3.85
CA CYS A 14 9.19 4.29 -4.31
C CYS A 14 9.17 3.10 -3.34
N ALA A 15 9.32 3.36 -2.03
CA ALA A 15 9.24 2.30 -1.01
C ALA A 15 7.84 1.70 -0.90
N TYR A 16 6.80 2.54 -0.96
CA TYR A 16 5.41 2.12 -0.97
C TYR A 16 5.08 1.31 -2.22
N ASP A 17 5.54 1.77 -3.40
CA ASP A 17 5.29 1.10 -4.68
C ASP A 17 5.93 -0.30 -4.68
N ALA A 18 7.16 -0.43 -4.18
CA ALA A 18 7.84 -1.71 -4.08
C ALA A 18 7.08 -2.70 -3.17
N LEU A 19 6.75 -2.29 -1.94
CA LEU A 19 6.06 -3.16 -0.99
C LEU A 19 4.63 -3.46 -1.42
N PHE A 20 3.86 -2.45 -1.82
CA PHE A 20 2.42 -2.60 -2.06
C PHE A 20 2.14 -3.39 -3.33
N VAL A 21 2.98 -3.26 -4.38
CA VAL A 21 2.88 -4.13 -5.56
C VAL A 21 3.22 -5.59 -5.21
N GLY A 22 4.23 -5.81 -4.36
CA GLY A 22 4.54 -7.15 -3.85
C GLY A 22 3.37 -7.77 -3.10
N LEU A 23 2.78 -7.02 -2.17
CA LEU A 23 1.59 -7.44 -1.42
C LEU A 23 0.36 -7.64 -2.33
N TYR A 24 0.20 -6.83 -3.36
CA TYR A 24 -0.85 -7.01 -4.36
C TYR A 24 -0.69 -8.33 -5.11
N HIS A 25 0.52 -8.68 -5.55
CA HIS A 25 0.74 -9.95 -6.24
C HIS A 25 0.49 -11.16 -5.33
N ILE A 26 0.87 -11.07 -4.05
CA ILE A 26 0.53 -12.08 -3.04
C ILE A 26 -0.99 -12.21 -2.91
N TRP A 27 -1.68 -11.08 -2.77
CA TRP A 27 -3.14 -11.05 -2.65
C TRP A 27 -3.84 -11.57 -3.91
N HIS A 28 -3.36 -11.20 -5.11
CA HIS A 28 -3.99 -11.52 -6.38
C HIS A 28 -4.08 -13.03 -6.66
N ASP A 29 -3.08 -13.79 -6.20
CA ASP A 29 -3.03 -15.25 -6.36
C ASP A 29 -4.18 -15.94 -5.60
N HIS A 30 -4.49 -15.48 -4.38
CA HIS A 30 -5.53 -16.05 -3.51
C HIS A 30 -6.27 -14.97 -2.70
N GLY A 31 -7.02 -14.10 -3.39
CA GLY A 31 -7.65 -12.88 -2.83
C GLY A 31 -8.44 -13.10 -1.53
N PRO A 32 -9.42 -14.02 -1.47
CA PRO A 32 -10.21 -14.25 -0.26
C PRO A 32 -9.38 -14.69 0.95
N LEU A 33 -8.36 -15.54 0.74
CA LEU A 33 -7.47 -16.00 1.81
C LEU A 33 -6.63 -14.82 2.35
N TRP A 34 -6.03 -14.05 1.44
CA TRP A 34 -5.16 -12.95 1.81
C TRP A 34 -5.91 -11.73 2.36
N SER A 35 -7.14 -11.47 1.92
CA SER A 35 -8.01 -10.46 2.55
C SER A 35 -8.22 -10.76 4.04
N ASN A 36 -8.53 -12.02 4.38
CA ASN A 36 -8.71 -12.43 5.78
C ASN A 36 -7.40 -12.31 6.58
N ARG A 37 -6.26 -12.73 5.98
CA ARG A 37 -4.96 -12.60 6.65
C ARG A 37 -4.59 -11.13 6.86
N PHE A 38 -4.68 -10.30 5.83
CA PHE A 38 -4.39 -8.86 5.92
C PHE A 38 -5.28 -8.14 6.92
N ALA A 39 -6.54 -8.56 7.08
CA ALA A 39 -7.42 -8.02 8.10
C ALA A 39 -6.96 -8.30 9.54
N SER A 40 -6.12 -9.33 9.75
CA SER A 40 -5.62 -9.74 11.06
C SER A 40 -4.22 -9.22 11.43
N ILE A 41 -3.45 -8.68 10.48
CA ILE A 41 -2.07 -8.21 10.73
C ILE A 41 -2.13 -6.79 11.30
N THR A 42 -2.49 -5.80 10.47
CA THR A 42 -2.69 -4.41 10.89
C THR A 42 -3.87 -3.75 10.19
N GLU A 43 -4.28 -2.57 10.67
CA GLU A 43 -5.28 -1.78 9.98
C GLU A 43 -4.83 -1.36 8.57
N TYR A 44 -3.53 -1.16 8.34
CA TYR A 44 -3.00 -0.72 7.05
C TYR A 44 -3.01 -1.85 6.02
N THR A 45 -2.64 -3.08 6.42
CA THR A 45 -2.77 -4.24 5.53
C THR A 45 -4.23 -4.53 5.22
N ASN A 46 -5.14 -4.36 6.18
CA ASN A 46 -6.59 -4.49 5.94
C ASN A 46 -7.07 -3.47 4.90
N GLN A 47 -6.65 -2.20 5.03
CA GLN A 47 -6.95 -1.16 4.04
C GLN A 47 -6.40 -1.50 2.65
N LEU A 48 -5.18 -2.05 2.57
CA LEU A 48 -4.61 -2.53 1.31
C LEU A 48 -5.46 -3.65 0.70
N GLY A 49 -5.85 -4.67 1.48
CA GLY A 49 -6.67 -5.78 0.99
C GLY A 49 -8.00 -5.31 0.39
N LYS A 50 -8.73 -4.43 1.10
CA LYS A 50 -9.96 -3.79 0.58
C LYS A 50 -9.70 -2.93 -0.66
N GLY A 51 -8.57 -2.25 -0.69
CA GLY A 51 -8.15 -1.46 -1.84
C GLY A 51 -7.83 -2.33 -3.07
N PHE A 52 -7.17 -3.47 -2.88
CA PHE A 52 -6.87 -4.42 -3.94
C PHE A 52 -8.14 -5.06 -4.51
N GLU A 53 -9.11 -5.38 -3.66
CA GLU A 53 -10.44 -5.79 -4.10
C GLU A 53 -11.12 -4.70 -4.96
N SER A 54 -11.08 -3.45 -4.49
CA SER A 54 -11.62 -2.30 -5.24
C SER A 54 -10.93 -2.11 -6.61
N TYR A 55 -9.61 -2.32 -6.68
CA TYR A 55 -8.84 -2.31 -7.92
C TYR A 55 -9.23 -3.46 -8.86
N SER A 56 -9.40 -4.67 -8.33
CA SER A 56 -9.88 -5.83 -9.10
C SER A 56 -11.26 -5.60 -9.71
N MET A 57 -12.13 -4.89 -8.98
CA MET A 57 -13.45 -4.46 -9.45
C MET A 57 -13.41 -3.24 -10.38
N LYS A 58 -12.22 -2.70 -10.69
CA LYS A 58 -11.99 -1.49 -11.51
C LYS A 58 -12.66 -0.23 -10.98
N THR A 59 -12.93 -0.17 -9.68
CA THR A 59 -13.56 1.00 -9.03
C THR A 59 -12.53 2.03 -8.56
N ARG A 60 -11.26 1.62 -8.41
CA ARG A 60 -10.14 2.47 -7.99
C ARG A 60 -8.86 2.07 -8.71
N SER A 61 -7.91 3.01 -8.83
CA SER A 61 -6.54 2.69 -9.27
C SER A 61 -5.66 2.24 -8.10
N LEU A 62 -4.56 1.55 -8.37
CA LEU A 62 -3.58 1.19 -7.34
C LEU A 62 -2.90 2.42 -6.72
N GLU A 63 -2.69 3.50 -7.49
CA GLU A 63 -2.20 4.78 -6.96
C GLU A 63 -3.16 5.35 -5.91
N THR A 64 -4.47 5.23 -6.16
CA THR A 64 -5.50 5.70 -5.23
C THR A 64 -5.53 4.87 -3.96
N VAL A 65 -5.30 3.55 -4.06
CA VAL A 65 -5.19 2.64 -2.91
C VAL A 65 -3.93 2.98 -2.09
N ARG A 66 -2.77 3.07 -2.76
CA ARG A 66 -1.50 3.46 -2.14
C ARG A 66 -1.62 4.78 -1.40
N ASN A 67 -2.16 5.81 -2.06
CA ASN A 67 -2.26 7.15 -1.49
C ASN A 67 -3.16 7.16 -0.23
N GLN A 68 -4.23 6.37 -0.19
CA GLN A 68 -5.06 6.26 1.01
C GLN A 68 -4.27 5.70 2.20
N VAL A 69 -3.54 4.61 1.99
CA VAL A 69 -2.76 3.97 3.07
C VAL A 69 -1.60 4.86 3.49
N ARG A 70 -0.89 5.48 2.53
CA ARG A 70 0.16 6.48 2.81
C ARG A 70 -0.37 7.63 3.66
N ASN A 71 -1.55 8.17 3.35
CA ASN A 71 -2.14 9.25 4.13
C ASN A 71 -2.50 8.80 5.56
N SER A 72 -2.94 7.55 5.73
CA SER A 72 -3.24 6.99 7.05
C SER A 72 -1.96 6.82 7.88
N LEU A 73 -0.90 6.30 7.28
CA LEU A 73 0.42 6.17 7.92
C LEU A 73 1.00 7.54 8.30
N ALA A 74 0.95 8.52 7.38
CA ALA A 74 1.43 9.88 7.64
C ALA A 74 0.62 10.60 8.72
N ALA A 75 -0.69 10.35 8.81
CA ALA A 75 -1.52 10.89 9.89
C ALA A 75 -1.17 10.29 11.26
N ALA A 76 -0.78 9.01 11.30
CA ALA A 76 -0.41 8.32 12.53
C ALA A 76 1.03 8.63 12.99
N ASN A 77 1.99 8.70 12.06
CA ASN A 77 3.39 8.98 12.34
C ASN A 77 4.04 9.76 11.18
N PRO A 78 3.90 11.09 11.15
CA PRO A 78 4.40 11.91 10.05
C PRO A 78 5.94 11.94 9.95
N THR A 79 6.65 11.67 11.05
CA THR A 79 8.12 11.59 11.06
C THR A 79 8.61 10.28 10.43
N GLY A 80 7.91 9.17 10.65
CA GLY A 80 8.24 7.88 10.02
C GLY A 80 7.75 7.77 8.57
N PHE A 81 6.64 8.46 8.25
CA PHE A 81 5.98 8.42 6.95
C PHE A 81 5.80 9.84 6.41
N PRO A 82 6.90 10.52 6.03
CA PRO A 82 6.85 11.89 5.57
C PRO A 82 6.13 12.01 4.22
N THR A 83 5.64 13.22 3.94
CA THR A 83 5.08 13.58 2.64
C THR A 83 6.01 14.54 1.90
N GLY A 84 5.98 14.50 0.58
CA GLY A 84 6.85 15.33 -0.26
C GLY A 84 8.07 14.55 -0.75
N THR A 85 9.21 15.22 -0.89
CA THR A 85 10.42 14.61 -1.48
C THR A 85 11.35 14.00 -0.43
N GLU A 86 10.81 13.60 0.71
CA GLU A 86 11.55 12.86 1.74
C GLU A 86 11.27 11.36 1.59
N PHE A 87 12.31 10.54 1.70
CA PHE A 87 12.19 9.09 1.51
C PHE A 87 11.61 8.42 2.77
N THR A 88 10.77 7.40 2.56
CA THR A 88 10.38 6.45 3.59
C THR A 88 11.24 5.20 3.50
N TYR A 89 11.75 4.72 4.63
CA TYR A 89 12.50 3.46 4.66
C TYR A 89 11.59 2.24 4.56
N LEU A 90 11.99 1.25 3.78
CA LEU A 90 11.21 0.02 3.61
C LEU A 90 10.97 -0.72 4.93
N TYR A 91 11.96 -0.72 5.84
CA TYR A 91 11.82 -1.40 7.14
C TYR A 91 10.74 -0.76 8.01
N MET A 92 10.52 0.55 7.92
CA MET A 92 9.45 1.23 8.66
C MET A 92 8.08 0.83 8.14
N LEU A 93 7.95 0.61 6.83
CA LEU A 93 6.72 0.10 6.25
C LEU A 93 6.45 -1.34 6.68
N THR A 94 7.45 -2.21 6.67
CA THR A 94 7.25 -3.61 7.09
C THR A 94 6.98 -3.77 8.58
N ASP A 95 7.49 -2.86 9.42
CA ASP A 95 7.21 -2.86 10.87
C ASP A 95 5.79 -2.35 11.19
N ALA A 96 5.30 -1.40 10.39
CA ALA A 96 3.95 -0.86 10.55
C ALA A 96 2.85 -1.73 9.92
N MET A 97 3.19 -2.68 9.05
CA MET A 97 2.23 -3.49 8.28
C MET A 97 2.04 -4.88 8.83
#